data_AF-A0A836TGH0-F1
#
_entry.id   AF-A0A836TGH0-F1
#
_cell.length_a   1.000
_cell.length_b   1.000
_cell.length_c   1.000
_cell.angle_alpha   90.00
_cell.angle_beta   90.00
_cell.angle_gamma   90.00
#
_symmetry.space_group_name_H-M   'P 1'
#
loop_
_entity.id
_entity.type
_entity.pdbx_description
1 polymer ?
#
loop_
_entity_poly.entity_id
_entity_poly.type
_entity_poly.pdbx_seq_one_letter_code
_entity_poly.pdbx_strand_id
1 'polypeptide(L)'
;SEGSELGAEHAFLTSGKTSTVDFLDDIKNTKGLGEKVMTLLFNENVVTYEEAMKRGIKGLVLLPGIGPKKAEALMNLVEPHMKEVELAQESAEKETPKASEPDETVPETIESEPVADEPAEEEEIPIQELKGVPPEVLQTLISNGFETLAELSVTPLDELLSMEGIDEKIGRSILEQVKQRLENIENA
;
A
#
# COMPACT_ATOMS: atom_id res chain seq x y z
N SER A 1 -27.78 -40.73 -19.48
CA SER A 1 -26.48 -40.15 -19.83
C SER A 1 -26.73 -38.74 -20.28
N GLU A 2 -26.12 -37.76 -19.63
CA GLU A 2 -25.72 -36.45 -20.18
C GLU A 2 -25.23 -35.62 -18.99
N GLY A 3 -23.90 -35.46 -18.94
CA GLY A 3 -23.23 -34.57 -18.01
C GLY A 3 -23.02 -33.20 -18.64
N SER A 4 -22.84 -32.20 -17.79
CA SER A 4 -22.23 -30.89 -18.07
C SER A 4 -22.00 -30.29 -16.67
N GLU A 5 -20.82 -30.43 -16.07
CA GLU A 5 -19.65 -29.57 -16.32
C GLU A 5 -20.06 -28.09 -16.27
N LEU A 6 -20.21 -27.56 -15.06
CA LEU A 6 -20.29 -26.13 -14.81
C LEU A 6 -18.91 -25.70 -14.32
N GLY A 7 -18.24 -24.98 -15.21
CA GLY A 7 -16.87 -24.53 -15.06
C GLY A 7 -16.69 -23.59 -13.88
N ALA A 8 -15.62 -23.86 -13.14
CA ALA A 8 -15.02 -22.87 -12.26
C ALA A 8 -14.37 -21.80 -13.15
N GLU A 9 -15.13 -20.76 -13.50
CA GLU A 9 -14.59 -19.55 -14.10
C GLU A 9 -13.98 -18.69 -12.99
N HIS A 10 -12.73 -19.00 -12.61
CA HIS A 10 -11.84 -18.03 -11.96
C HIS A 10 -11.42 -17.00 -13.02
N ALA A 11 -12.35 -16.14 -13.42
CA ALA A 11 -12.09 -14.98 -14.24
C ALA A 11 -11.66 -13.80 -13.34
N PHE A 12 -10.43 -13.86 -12.83
CA PHE A 12 -9.75 -12.69 -12.28
C PHE A 12 -8.31 -12.68 -12.79
N LEU A 13 -8.18 -12.49 -14.10
CA LEU A 13 -6.97 -11.98 -14.71
C LEU A 13 -7.28 -10.56 -15.15
N THR A 14 -7.21 -9.62 -14.20
CA THR A 14 -7.09 -8.22 -14.54
C THR A 14 -5.81 -8.07 -15.34
N SER A 15 -5.96 -7.83 -16.64
CA SER A 15 -4.89 -7.43 -17.55
C SER A 15 -4.44 -6.01 -17.18
N GLY A 16 -3.82 -5.89 -16.00
CA GLY A 16 -2.97 -4.78 -15.64
C GLY A 16 -1.61 -5.09 -16.23
N LYS A 17 -1.07 -4.20 -17.05
CA LYS A 17 0.33 -4.23 -17.49
C LYS A 17 1.24 -4.26 -16.26
N THR A 18 1.58 -5.44 -15.79
CA THR A 18 2.70 -5.66 -14.91
C THR A 18 3.95 -5.65 -15.79
N SER A 19 5.03 -5.05 -15.29
CA SER A 19 6.36 -5.11 -15.89
C SER A 19 6.67 -6.54 -16.33
N THR A 20 7.54 -6.74 -17.31
CA THR A 20 7.97 -8.03 -17.91
C THR A 20 8.25 -9.20 -16.94
N VAL A 21 8.26 -8.94 -15.64
CA VAL A 21 8.42 -9.92 -14.56
C VAL A 21 7.10 -10.10 -13.78
N ASP A 22 6.51 -11.29 -13.93
CA ASP A 22 5.32 -11.73 -13.18
C ASP A 22 5.73 -12.39 -11.85
N PHE A 23 5.48 -11.74 -10.72
CA PHE A 23 5.78 -12.24 -9.37
C PHE A 23 5.30 -13.67 -9.12
N LEU A 24 4.08 -13.99 -9.57
CA LEU A 24 3.50 -15.34 -9.41
C LEU A 24 4.19 -16.38 -10.31
N ASP A 25 4.69 -15.97 -11.47
CA ASP A 25 5.47 -16.86 -12.35
C ASP A 25 6.83 -17.17 -11.70
N ASP A 26 7.49 -16.17 -11.13
CA ASP A 26 8.73 -16.37 -10.38
C ASP A 26 8.54 -17.29 -9.17
N ILE A 27 7.45 -17.10 -8.41
CA ILE A 27 7.07 -18.01 -7.32
C ILE A 27 6.98 -19.44 -7.84
N LYS A 28 6.22 -19.66 -8.91
CA LYS A 28 6.04 -21.00 -9.52
C LYS A 28 7.37 -21.63 -9.95
N ASN A 29 8.31 -20.84 -10.44
CA ASN A 29 9.64 -21.30 -10.84
C ASN A 29 10.59 -21.51 -9.65
N THR A 30 10.31 -20.94 -8.48
CA THR A 30 11.12 -21.17 -7.28
C THR A 30 10.86 -22.52 -6.61
N LYS A 31 11.97 -23.16 -6.20
CA LYS A 31 11.92 -24.48 -5.58
C LYS A 31 11.25 -24.41 -4.20
N GLY A 32 10.09 -25.05 -4.08
CA GLY A 32 9.36 -25.17 -2.82
C GLY A 32 8.19 -24.20 -2.66
N LEU A 33 8.03 -23.25 -3.60
CA LEU A 33 6.91 -22.32 -3.65
C LEU A 33 6.04 -22.64 -4.88
N GLY A 34 5.51 -23.86 -4.93
CA GLY A 34 4.63 -24.27 -6.02
C GLY A 34 3.24 -23.62 -5.94
N GLU A 35 2.31 -24.15 -6.75
CA GLU A 35 0.93 -23.68 -6.87
C GLU A 35 0.20 -23.47 -5.53
N LYS A 36 0.42 -24.36 -4.56
CA LYS A 36 -0.16 -24.21 -3.21
C LYS A 36 0.22 -22.91 -2.51
N VAL A 37 1.47 -22.45 -2.68
CA VAL A 37 1.91 -21.18 -2.09
C VAL A 37 1.32 -20.02 -2.87
N MET A 38 1.28 -20.10 -4.20
CA MET A 38 0.64 -19.11 -5.06
C MET A 38 -0.84 -18.90 -4.68
N THR A 39 -1.61 -19.96 -4.46
CA THR A 39 -3.02 -19.85 -4.01
C THR A 39 -3.14 -19.18 -2.65
N LEU A 40 -2.28 -19.53 -1.70
CA LEU A 40 -2.30 -18.92 -0.36
C LEU A 40 -1.97 -17.42 -0.42
N LEU A 41 -0.99 -17.07 -1.23
CA LEU A 41 -0.60 -15.69 -1.47
C LEU A 41 -1.72 -14.91 -2.17
N PHE A 42 -2.36 -15.50 -3.18
CA PHE A 42 -3.50 -14.89 -3.87
C PHE A 42 -4.69 -14.65 -2.93
N ASN A 43 -5.01 -15.61 -2.08
CA ASN A 43 -6.09 -15.49 -1.09
C ASN A 43 -5.83 -14.38 -0.06
N GLU A 44 -4.55 -14.08 0.21
CA GLU A 44 -4.11 -13.06 1.17
C GLU A 44 -3.72 -11.75 0.49
N ASN A 45 -4.05 -11.60 -0.80
CA ASN A 45 -3.73 -10.42 -1.62
C ASN A 45 -2.22 -10.07 -1.60
N VAL A 46 -1.36 -11.09 -1.63
CA VAL A 46 0.09 -10.95 -1.78
C VAL A 46 0.46 -11.44 -3.18
N VAL A 47 0.16 -10.65 -4.20
CA VAL A 47 0.36 -11.02 -5.61
C VAL A 47 1.42 -10.17 -6.30
N THR A 48 2.12 -9.33 -5.54
CA THR A 48 3.22 -8.50 -6.00
C THR A 48 4.45 -8.61 -5.11
N TYR A 49 5.60 -8.23 -5.67
CA TYR A 49 6.86 -8.09 -4.94
C TYR A 49 6.74 -7.12 -3.74
N GLU A 50 6.05 -6.00 -3.94
CA GLU A 50 5.90 -4.96 -2.92
C GLU A 50 5.05 -5.44 -1.73
N GLU A 51 3.92 -6.11 -1.98
CA GLU A 51 3.07 -6.66 -0.93
C GLU A 51 3.82 -7.72 -0.10
N ALA A 52 4.58 -8.58 -0.77
CA ALA A 52 5.38 -9.60 -0.09
C ALA A 52 6.40 -8.94 0.85
N MET A 53 7.14 -7.92 0.39
CA MET A 53 8.13 -7.19 1.19
C MET A 53 7.53 -6.42 2.35
N LYS A 54 6.45 -5.68 2.12
CA LYS A 54 5.73 -4.94 3.17
C LYS A 54 5.34 -5.87 4.33
N ARG A 55 4.93 -7.09 4.00
CA ARG A 55 4.57 -8.12 4.98
C ARG A 55 5.78 -8.76 5.65
N GLY A 56 6.89 -8.90 4.91
CA GLY A 56 8.16 -9.43 5.38
C GLY A 56 8.08 -10.92 5.78
N ILE A 57 9.22 -11.50 6.19
CA ILE A 57 9.28 -12.90 6.65
C ILE A 57 8.26 -13.15 7.77
N LYS A 58 8.17 -12.23 8.72
CA LYS A 58 7.29 -12.37 9.89
C LYS A 58 5.81 -12.46 9.48
N GLY A 59 5.35 -11.58 8.60
CA GLY A 59 3.96 -11.59 8.15
C GLY A 59 3.64 -12.73 7.18
N LEU A 60 4.63 -13.21 6.41
CA LEU A 60 4.45 -14.37 5.55
C LEU A 60 4.33 -15.68 6.33
N VAL A 61 5.05 -15.84 7.44
CA VAL A 61 4.94 -17.03 8.31
C VAL A 61 3.60 -17.09 9.04
N LEU A 62 2.94 -15.95 9.23
CA LEU A 62 1.58 -15.91 9.76
C LEU A 62 0.54 -16.41 8.75
N LEU A 63 0.88 -16.52 7.46
CA LEU A 63 -0.04 -17.01 6.45
C LEU A 63 -0.29 -18.52 6.63
N PRO A 64 -1.56 -18.96 6.65
CA PRO A 64 -1.89 -20.36 6.86
C PRO A 64 -1.26 -21.22 5.75
N GLY A 65 -0.38 -22.16 6.12
CA GLY A 65 0.28 -23.06 5.17
C GLY A 65 1.62 -22.55 4.59
N ILE A 66 2.06 -21.35 4.99
CA ILE A 66 3.41 -20.82 4.73
C ILE A 66 4.25 -20.95 5.99
N GLY A 67 5.24 -21.85 5.96
CA GLY A 67 6.21 -22.00 7.05
C GLY A 67 7.44 -21.10 6.86
N PRO A 68 8.33 -21.03 7.86
CA PRO A 68 9.55 -20.21 7.82
C PRO A 68 10.38 -20.44 6.57
N LYS A 69 10.61 -21.70 6.18
CA LYS A 69 11.36 -22.05 4.97
C LYS A 69 10.76 -21.49 3.67
N LYS A 70 9.43 -21.38 3.62
CA LYS A 70 8.73 -20.85 2.44
C LYS A 70 8.76 -19.32 2.45
N ALA A 71 8.55 -18.70 3.61
CA ALA A 71 8.68 -17.26 3.77
C ALA A 71 10.10 -16.77 3.43
N GLU A 72 11.13 -17.48 3.88
CA GLU A 72 12.52 -17.18 3.52
C GLU A 72 12.76 -17.32 2.01
N ALA A 73 12.22 -18.37 1.38
CA ALA A 73 12.35 -18.55 -0.07
C ALA A 73 11.64 -17.44 -0.86
N LEU A 74 10.48 -16.95 -0.38
CA LEU A 74 9.75 -15.83 -0.99
C LEU A 74 10.58 -14.55 -0.89
N MET A 75 11.23 -14.33 0.24
CA MET A 75 12.04 -13.14 0.48
C MET A 75 13.31 -13.14 -0.38
N ASN A 76 13.99 -14.28 -0.49
CA ASN A 76 15.12 -14.43 -1.41
C ASN A 76 14.74 -14.23 -2.88
N LEU A 77 13.46 -14.44 -3.24
CA LEU A 77 12.95 -14.15 -4.59
C LEU A 77 12.72 -12.65 -4.79
N VAL A 78 12.23 -11.95 -3.75
CA VAL A 78 11.87 -10.53 -3.85
C VAL A 78 13.08 -9.60 -3.68
N GLU A 79 13.99 -9.89 -2.75
CA GLU A 79 15.22 -9.14 -2.50
C GLU A 79 16.01 -8.75 -3.77
N PRO A 80 16.29 -9.65 -4.74
CA PRO A 80 17.03 -9.28 -5.94
C PRO A 80 16.26 -8.35 -6.87
N HIS A 81 14.92 -8.35 -6.79
CA HIS A 81 14.05 -7.52 -7.62
C HIS A 81 14.02 -6.05 -7.18
N MET A 82 14.55 -5.74 -5.99
CA MET A 82 14.60 -4.39 -5.42
C MET A 82 16.02 -3.91 -5.10
N LYS A 83 17.08 -4.67 -5.44
CA LYS A 83 18.47 -4.21 -5.28
C LYS A 83 18.83 -2.96 -6.11
N GLU A 84 17.89 -2.46 -6.92
CA GLU A 84 17.95 -1.16 -7.59
C GLU A 84 17.26 -0.01 -6.81
N VAL A 85 16.50 -0.31 -5.75
CA VAL A 85 15.72 0.65 -4.93
C VAL A 85 16.21 0.72 -3.47
N GLU A 86 17.02 -0.23 -3.02
CA GLU A 86 17.31 -0.46 -1.59
C GLU A 86 18.78 -0.22 -1.20
N LEU A 87 19.26 1.03 -1.33
CA LEU A 87 20.49 1.48 -0.65
C LEU A 87 20.23 2.45 0.52
N ALA A 88 18.97 2.76 0.84
CA ALA A 88 18.66 3.85 1.79
C ALA A 88 18.27 3.40 3.21
N GLN A 89 18.05 2.11 3.49
CA GLN A 89 17.54 1.70 4.81
C GLN A 89 18.19 0.42 5.32
N GLU A 90 19.51 0.42 5.49
CA GLU A 90 20.22 -0.60 6.28
C GLU A 90 20.87 0.07 7.50
N SER A 91 20.28 -0.13 8.68
CA SER A 91 20.99 -0.59 9.89
C SER A 91 20.25 -0.20 11.18
N ALA A 92 19.52 -1.18 11.71
CA ALA A 92 19.50 -1.57 13.12
C ALA A 92 19.59 -0.48 14.21
N GLU A 93 18.50 -0.34 14.97
CA GLU A 93 18.62 -0.51 16.42
C GLU A 93 17.43 -1.29 17.00
N LYS A 94 17.77 -2.00 18.06
CA LYS A 94 17.14 -3.14 18.71
C LYS A 94 16.39 -2.63 19.93
N GLU A 95 15.08 -2.85 20.05
CA GLU A 95 14.49 -3.11 21.37
C GLU A 95 13.15 -3.86 21.29
N THR A 96 13.15 -5.06 21.87
CA THR A 96 11.96 -5.70 22.46
C THR A 96 11.82 -5.18 23.89
N PRO A 97 10.61 -4.90 24.39
CA PRO A 97 9.91 -5.91 25.20
C PRO A 97 8.39 -5.95 24.91
N LYS A 98 7.82 -7.12 24.60
CA LYS A 98 7.25 -8.12 25.53
C LYS A 98 5.77 -7.87 25.85
N ALA A 99 4.95 -8.62 25.11
CA ALA A 99 3.74 -9.35 25.51
C ALA A 99 2.63 -8.62 26.28
N SER A 100 1.51 -8.43 25.59
CA SER A 100 0.19 -8.90 26.05
C SER A 100 -0.75 -8.99 24.84
N GLU A 101 -0.93 -10.21 24.32
CA GLU A 101 -2.20 -10.64 23.71
C GLU A 101 -3.15 -11.06 24.86
N PRO A 102 -4.45 -11.30 24.64
CA PRO A 102 -5.25 -11.11 23.41
C PRO A 102 -6.50 -10.24 23.66
N ASP A 103 -7.11 -9.67 22.62
CA ASP A 103 -8.56 -9.76 22.52
C ASP A 103 -8.99 -9.73 21.05
N GLU A 104 -9.86 -10.67 20.78
CA GLU A 104 -10.46 -11.10 19.54
C GLU A 104 -11.51 -10.07 19.11
N THR A 105 -11.46 -9.57 17.87
CA THR A 105 -12.61 -9.41 16.95
C THR A 105 -12.22 -8.64 15.68
N VAL A 106 -12.09 -9.39 14.58
CA VAL A 106 -12.46 -8.90 13.23
C VAL A 106 -14.01 -8.87 13.15
N PRO A 107 -14.69 -8.34 12.10
CA PRO A 107 -14.24 -7.65 10.87
C PRO A 107 -15.11 -6.41 10.47
N GLU A 108 -14.61 -5.51 9.62
CA GLU A 108 -15.43 -4.75 8.65
C GLU A 108 -14.46 -4.12 7.61
N THR A 109 -14.24 -4.74 6.45
CA THR A 109 -14.92 -4.45 5.17
C THR A 109 -15.18 -2.96 4.89
N ILE A 110 -14.24 -2.32 4.20
CA ILE A 110 -14.46 -1.25 3.22
C ILE A 110 -13.44 -1.47 2.09
N GLU A 111 -13.66 -2.45 1.22
CA GLU A 111 -14.24 -2.27 -0.12
C GLU A 111 -14.75 -0.86 -0.45
N SER A 112 -14.06 -0.18 -1.39
CA SER A 112 -14.59 0.77 -2.38
C SER A 112 -13.43 1.06 -3.35
N GLU A 113 -13.30 0.26 -4.41
CA GLU A 113 -13.73 0.58 -5.78
C GLU A 113 -12.91 1.68 -6.49
N PRO A 114 -12.53 1.47 -7.77
CA PRO A 114 -11.86 2.46 -8.59
C PRO A 114 -12.87 3.47 -9.14
N VAL A 115 -12.70 4.74 -8.79
CA VAL A 115 -13.53 5.82 -9.36
C VAL A 115 -13.03 6.18 -10.76
N ALA A 116 -13.82 5.80 -11.76
CA ALA A 116 -13.78 6.34 -13.10
C ALA A 116 -15.05 7.18 -13.33
N ASP A 117 -14.84 8.49 -13.44
CA ASP A 117 -15.55 9.47 -14.28
C ASP A 117 -17.07 9.74 -14.10
N GLU A 118 -17.34 10.86 -13.39
CA GLU A 118 -18.43 11.87 -13.51
C GLU A 118 -19.92 11.49 -13.22
N PRO A 119 -20.77 12.39 -12.65
CA PRO A 119 -20.64 13.86 -12.53
C PRO A 119 -20.91 14.48 -11.11
N ALA A 120 -20.22 15.59 -10.83
CA ALA A 120 -20.66 16.72 -10.00
C ALA A 120 -21.24 16.46 -8.59
N GLU A 121 -20.43 15.95 -7.65
CA GLU A 121 -20.59 16.15 -6.21
C GLU A 121 -19.16 16.31 -5.63
N GLU A 122 -18.94 17.34 -4.79
CA GLU A 122 -17.66 17.85 -4.24
C GLU A 122 -16.43 16.95 -4.46
N GLU A 123 -15.63 17.24 -5.51
CA GLU A 123 -14.39 16.49 -5.79
C GLU A 123 -13.37 16.66 -4.65
N GLU A 124 -13.33 15.68 -3.75
CA GLU A 124 -12.33 15.60 -2.69
C GLU A 124 -10.97 15.21 -3.28
N ILE A 125 -10.11 16.20 -3.48
CA ILE A 125 -8.77 15.98 -4.03
C ILE A 125 -7.84 15.48 -2.92
N PRO A 126 -7.14 14.34 -3.10
CA PRO A 126 -6.24 13.80 -2.08
C PRO A 126 -4.97 14.65 -1.92
N ILE A 127 -4.39 14.69 -0.72
CA ILE A 127 -3.15 15.46 -0.46
C ILE A 127 -1.92 14.93 -1.23
N GLN A 128 -1.99 13.70 -1.75
CA GLN A 128 -0.93 13.06 -2.54
C GLN A 128 -0.67 13.79 -3.87
N GLU A 129 -1.62 14.61 -4.31
CA GLU A 129 -1.52 15.48 -5.49
C GLU A 129 -0.61 16.71 -5.27
N LEU A 130 -0.18 16.98 -4.04
CA LEU A 130 0.74 18.07 -3.70
C LEU A 130 2.15 17.78 -4.23
N LYS A 131 2.78 18.82 -4.80
CA LYS A 131 4.10 18.69 -5.43
C LYS A 131 5.18 19.34 -4.58
N GLY A 132 6.34 18.72 -4.46
CA GLY A 132 7.44 19.28 -3.68
C GLY A 132 7.22 19.24 -2.16
N VAL A 133 6.23 18.46 -1.71
CA VAL A 133 6.08 18.04 -0.32
C VAL A 133 6.77 16.68 -0.19
N PRO A 134 7.68 16.50 0.78
CA PRO A 134 8.35 15.22 0.95
C PRO A 134 7.35 14.15 1.43
N PRO A 135 7.54 12.87 1.03
CA PRO A 135 6.59 11.80 1.32
C PRO A 135 6.41 11.54 2.83
N GLU A 136 7.45 11.76 3.62
CA GLU A 136 7.39 11.72 5.08
C GLU A 136 6.38 12.73 5.65
N VAL A 137 6.35 13.96 5.11
CA VAL A 137 5.38 14.98 5.52
C VAL A 137 3.97 14.62 5.07
N LEU A 138 3.79 14.10 3.85
CA LEU A 138 2.48 13.61 3.39
C LEU A 138 1.96 12.50 4.30
N GLN A 139 2.82 11.56 4.70
CA GLN A 139 2.43 10.48 5.60
C GLN A 139 2.11 10.99 7.00
N THR A 140 2.83 12.00 7.51
CA THR A 140 2.49 12.68 8.76
C THR A 140 1.12 13.34 8.67
N LEU A 141 0.81 14.05 7.58
CA LEU A 141 -0.50 14.68 7.35
C LEU A 141 -1.63 13.64 7.38
N ILE A 142 -1.50 12.55 6.63
CA ILE A 142 -2.48 11.44 6.61
C ILE A 142 -2.65 10.83 8.00
N SER A 143 -1.54 10.60 8.71
CA SER A 143 -1.59 10.02 10.07
C SER A 143 -2.25 10.96 11.10
N ASN A 144 -2.28 12.27 10.82
CA ASN A 144 -3.00 13.26 11.61
C ASN A 144 -4.45 13.46 11.13
N GLY A 145 -4.90 12.71 10.13
CA GLY A 145 -6.26 12.76 9.60
C GLY A 145 -6.47 13.75 8.45
N PHE A 146 -5.40 14.27 7.84
CA PHE A 146 -5.50 15.11 6.65
C PHE A 146 -5.36 14.25 5.40
N GLU A 147 -6.49 13.88 4.81
CA GLU A 147 -6.52 13.02 3.62
C GLU A 147 -6.74 13.84 2.35
N THR A 148 -7.40 14.99 2.46
CA THR A 148 -7.83 15.84 1.34
C THR A 148 -7.25 17.26 1.37
N LEU A 149 -7.20 17.92 0.21
CA LEU A 149 -6.83 19.33 0.09
C LEU A 149 -7.83 20.26 0.78
N ALA A 150 -9.11 19.88 0.83
CA ALA A 150 -10.15 20.67 1.50
C ALA A 150 -9.87 20.81 3.00
N GLU A 151 -9.47 19.73 3.66
CA GLU A 151 -9.08 19.74 5.07
C GLU A 151 -7.84 20.59 5.32
N LEU A 152 -6.81 20.46 4.48
CA LEU A 152 -5.61 21.31 4.59
C LEU A 152 -5.92 22.79 4.36
N SER A 153 -6.90 23.12 3.51
CA SER A 153 -7.27 24.51 3.19
C SER A 153 -7.81 25.27 4.41
N VAL A 154 -8.53 24.56 5.28
CA VAL A 154 -9.06 25.10 6.54
C VAL A 154 -8.10 24.97 7.72
N THR A 155 -6.96 24.29 7.52
CA THR A 155 -5.95 24.07 8.56
C THR A 155 -5.04 25.29 8.71
N PRO A 156 -4.88 25.84 9.93
CA PRO A 156 -3.97 26.96 10.15
C PRO A 156 -2.51 26.50 10.07
N LEU A 157 -1.63 27.42 9.65
CA LEU A 157 -0.19 27.15 9.57
C LEU A 157 0.40 26.65 10.90
N ASP A 158 -0.08 27.17 12.03
CA ASP A 158 0.41 26.79 13.38
C ASP A 158 0.17 25.30 13.71
N GLU A 159 -0.96 24.75 13.25
CA GLU A 159 -1.26 23.31 13.39
C GLU A 159 -0.31 22.47 12.54
N LEU A 160 -0.04 22.90 11.30
CA LEU A 160 0.94 22.22 10.45
C LEU A 160 2.34 22.23 11.08
N LEU A 161 2.76 23.34 11.69
CA LEU A 161 4.06 23.45 12.36
C LEU A 161 4.18 22.62 13.64
N SER A 162 3.05 22.20 14.21
CA SER A 162 3.04 21.28 15.33
C SER A 162 3.34 19.84 14.92
N MET A 163 3.34 19.54 13.62
CA MET A 163 3.60 18.21 13.09
C MET A 163 5.09 17.98 12.82
N GLU A 164 5.52 16.73 13.00
CA GLU A 164 6.91 16.34 12.79
C GLU A 164 7.31 16.46 11.31
N GLY A 165 8.43 17.15 11.06
CA GLY A 165 8.99 17.34 9.72
C GLY A 165 8.41 18.52 8.93
N ILE A 166 7.51 19.32 9.52
CA ILE A 166 6.92 20.49 8.84
C ILE A 166 7.52 21.78 9.40
N ASP A 167 8.37 22.42 8.60
CA ASP A 167 8.89 23.76 8.89
C ASP A 167 7.98 24.87 8.32
N GLU A 168 8.21 26.12 8.76
CA GLU A 168 7.46 27.31 8.27
C GLU A 168 7.44 27.41 6.75
N LYS A 169 8.57 27.09 6.11
CA LYS A 169 8.70 27.10 4.65
C LYS A 169 7.85 26.01 3.99
N ILE A 170 7.80 24.82 4.57
CA ILE A 170 7.04 23.68 4.04
C ILE A 170 5.55 23.91 4.26
N GLY A 171 5.13 24.25 5.48
CA GLY A 171 3.74 24.51 5.82
C GLY A 171 3.13 25.63 4.97
N ARG A 172 3.86 26.75 4.77
CA ARG A 172 3.39 27.81 3.85
C ARG A 172 3.26 27.33 2.41
N SER A 173 4.21 26.53 1.93
CA SER A 173 4.16 26.02 0.56
C SER A 173 2.99 25.05 0.36
N ILE A 174 2.68 24.22 1.36
CA ILE A 174 1.53 23.31 1.34
C ILE A 174 0.24 24.12 1.21
N LEU A 175 0.00 25.07 2.10
CA LEU A 175 -1.24 25.88 2.09
C LEU A 175 -1.40 26.69 0.80
N GLU A 176 -0.31 27.24 0.26
CA GLU A 176 -0.35 27.95 -1.03
C GLU A 176 -0.73 27.02 -2.18
N GLN A 177 -0.16 25.82 -2.24
CA GLN A 177 -0.47 24.85 -3.29
C GLN A 177 -1.90 24.31 -3.17
N VAL A 178 -2.33 23.99 -1.94
CA VAL A 178 -3.71 23.57 -1.64
C VAL A 178 -4.69 24.60 -2.19
N LYS A 179 -4.48 25.88 -1.84
CA LYS A 179 -5.33 26.97 -2.30
C LYS A 179 -5.33 27.12 -3.82
N GLN A 180 -4.16 27.09 -4.45
CA GLN A 180 -4.05 27.18 -5.91
C GLN A 180 -4.73 26.02 -6.63
N ARG A 181 -4.63 24.80 -6.09
CA ARG A 181 -5.26 23.62 -6.67
C ARG A 181 -6.79 23.72 -6.59
N LEU A 182 -7.32 24.08 -5.42
CA LEU A 182 -8.77 24.25 -5.23
C LEU A 182 -9.31 25.37 -6.12
N GLU A 183 -8.65 26.54 -6.14
CA GLU A 183 -9.08 27.69 -6.97
C GLU A 183 -9.06 27.35 -8.47
N ASN A 184 -8.08 26.57 -8.93
CA ASN A 184 -8.01 26.12 -10.33
C ASN A 184 -9.17 25.18 -10.71
N ILE A 185 -9.67 24.40 -9.76
CA ILE A 185 -10.77 23.44 -9.99
C ILE A 185 -12.11 24.18 -9.92
N GLU A 186 -12.26 25.12 -8.98
CA GLU A 186 -13.45 25.98 -8.88
C GLU A 186 -13.64 26.91 -10.11
N ASN A 187 -12.57 27.22 -10.83
CA ASN A 187 -12.59 28.05 -12.04
C ASN A 187 -12.52 27.25 -13.36
N ALA A 188 -12.42 25.92 -13.31
CA ALA A 188 -12.38 25.04 -14.49
C ALA A 188 -13.77 24.85 -15.09
#